data_AF-A0AAF0UDM0-F1
#
_entry.id   AF-A0AAF0UDM0-F1
#
_cell.length_a   1.000
_cell.length_b   1.000
_cell.length_c   1.000
_cell.angle_alpha   90.00
_cell.angle_beta   90.00
_cell.angle_gamma   90.00
#
_symmetry.space_group_name_H-M   'P 1'
#
loop_
_entity.id
_entity.type
_entity.pdbx_description
1 polymer ?
#
loop_
_entity_poly.entity_id
_entity_poly.type
_entity_poly.pdbx_seq_one_letter_code
_entity_poly.pdbx_strand_id
1 'polypeptide(L)'
;MHEKSKKVITDEVKSMLVSHLTSETTTSVDDMVTSANRAFTTLNWFGADYGSFYKDVKDLIAYKYDLLTLDRKLDMLSVSELEKKYLDVVIFADDIEEEIEHIQVNQKMDKEKKEPLMKQIEDARELIRRLEREVVDIEQDEKCLKDDEIKYKTAHRIAQAKVEVLGTQMETAREMQSEIAQRKNIALQGIESTTRRLLSYK
;
A
#
# COMPACT_ATOMS: atom_id res chain seq x y z
N MET A 1 -13.92 13.89 102.49
CA MET A 1 -15.01 13.80 101.50
C MET A 1 -15.67 12.45 101.63
N HIS A 2 -17.01 12.37 101.60
CA HIS A 2 -17.73 11.10 101.60
C HIS A 2 -17.48 10.33 100.29
N GLU A 3 -17.23 9.02 100.39
CA GLU A 3 -17.08 8.06 99.28
C GLU A 3 -18.13 8.26 98.16
N LYS A 4 -19.37 8.59 98.55
CA LYS A 4 -20.50 8.84 97.65
C LYS A 4 -20.30 10.07 96.74
N SER A 5 -19.73 11.17 97.25
CA SER A 5 -19.51 12.40 96.46
C SER A 5 -18.37 12.22 95.46
N LYS A 6 -17.37 11.41 95.80
CA LYS A 6 -16.22 11.10 94.96
C LYS A 6 -16.63 10.31 93.71
N LYS A 7 -17.47 9.28 93.89
CA LYS A 7 -17.96 8.43 92.80
C LYS A 7 -18.79 9.20 91.78
N VAL A 8 -19.68 10.07 92.26
CA VAL A 8 -20.54 10.91 91.39
C VAL A 8 -19.70 11.81 90.48
N ILE A 9 -18.68 12.48 91.04
CA ILE A 9 -17.79 13.36 90.26
C ILE A 9 -17.00 12.56 89.22
N THR A 10 -16.49 11.38 89.57
CA THR A 10 -15.73 10.54 88.63
C THR A 10 -16.60 9.98 87.50
N ASP A 11 -17.85 9.63 87.78
CA ASP A 11 -18.79 9.14 86.76
C ASP A 11 -19.23 10.28 85.82
N GLU A 12 -19.42 11.49 86.36
CA GLU A 12 -19.72 12.69 85.58
C GLU A 12 -18.57 13.06 84.63
N VAL A 13 -17.32 13.04 85.10
CA VAL A 13 -16.14 13.28 84.25
C VAL A 13 -16.03 12.27 83.11
N LYS A 14 -16.28 10.97 83.38
CA LYS A 14 -16.32 9.93 82.34
C LYS A 14 -17.42 10.22 81.32
N SER A 15 -18.63 10.54 81.78
CA SER A 15 -19.77 10.84 80.92
C SER A 15 -19.54 12.08 80.04
N MET A 16 -18.96 13.15 80.61
CA MET A 16 -18.63 14.36 79.86
C MET A 16 -17.56 14.09 78.79
N LEU A 17 -16.53 13.30 79.12
CA LEU A 17 -15.52 12.93 78.15
C LEU A 17 -16.13 12.09 77.02
N VAL A 18 -16.93 11.08 77.33
CA VAL A 18 -17.61 10.26 76.32
C VAL A 18 -18.45 11.15 75.41
N SER A 19 -19.32 12.00 75.98
CA SER A 19 -20.18 12.90 75.20
C SER A 19 -19.38 13.82 74.27
N HIS A 20 -18.20 14.27 74.68
CA HIS A 20 -17.35 15.13 73.87
C HIS A 20 -16.64 14.35 72.75
N LEU A 21 -16.12 13.15 73.05
CA LEU A 21 -15.41 12.31 72.07
C LEU A 21 -16.34 11.67 71.03
N THR A 22 -17.60 11.42 71.40
CA THR A 22 -18.62 10.87 70.48
C THR A 22 -19.43 11.95 69.77
N SER A 23 -19.22 13.23 70.07
CA SER A 23 -19.90 14.32 69.38
C SER A 23 -19.46 14.40 67.91
N GLU A 24 -20.41 14.60 67.01
CA GLU A 24 -20.15 14.87 65.59
C GLU A 24 -19.38 16.17 65.37
N THR A 25 -19.39 17.08 66.35
CA THR A 25 -18.70 18.38 66.29
C THR A 25 -17.21 18.31 66.58
N THR A 26 -16.71 17.19 67.13
CA THR A 26 -15.29 17.04 67.49
C THR A 26 -14.53 16.45 66.30
N THR A 27 -14.05 17.32 65.42
CA THR A 27 -13.37 16.93 64.17
C THR A 27 -11.85 16.87 64.29
N SER A 28 -11.27 17.36 65.39
CA SER A 28 -9.83 17.43 65.62
C SER A 28 -9.38 16.37 66.63
N VAL A 29 -8.46 15.50 66.21
CA VAL A 29 -7.82 14.50 67.09
C VAL A 29 -7.06 15.17 68.22
N ASP A 30 -6.45 16.33 67.98
CA ASP A 30 -5.71 17.09 69.00
C ASP A 30 -6.64 17.60 70.11
N ASP A 31 -7.87 18.01 69.76
CA ASP A 31 -8.88 18.42 70.73
C ASP A 31 -9.37 17.22 71.55
N MET A 32 -9.55 16.06 70.91
CA MET A 32 -9.92 14.81 71.59
C MET A 32 -8.86 14.38 72.60
N VAL A 33 -7.57 14.42 72.21
CA VAL A 33 -6.43 14.09 73.08
C VAL A 33 -6.36 15.08 74.26
N THR A 34 -6.54 16.37 73.99
CA THR A 34 -6.51 17.41 75.03
C THR A 34 -7.63 17.22 76.05
N SER A 35 -8.85 16.95 75.58
CA SER A 35 -10.01 16.68 76.44
C SER A 35 -9.83 15.40 77.25
N ALA A 36 -9.31 14.33 76.64
CA ALA A 36 -8.99 13.08 77.33
C ALA A 36 -7.95 13.28 78.44
N ASN A 37 -6.85 13.99 78.16
CA ASN A 37 -5.80 14.27 79.14
C ASN A 37 -6.33 15.06 80.35
N ARG A 38 -7.21 16.04 80.11
CA ARG A 38 -7.87 16.80 81.20
C ARG A 38 -8.75 15.89 82.07
N ALA A 39 -9.59 15.07 81.44
CA ALA A 39 -10.47 14.15 82.17
C ALA A 39 -9.69 13.11 82.98
N PHE A 40 -8.63 12.51 82.41
CA PHE A 40 -7.79 11.54 83.13
C PHE A 40 -6.99 12.17 84.28
N THR A 41 -6.56 13.42 84.14
CA THR A 41 -5.91 14.15 85.24
C THR A 41 -6.87 14.30 86.42
N THR A 42 -8.13 14.66 86.16
CA THR A 42 -9.17 14.74 87.20
C THR A 42 -9.47 13.36 87.81
N LEU A 43 -9.64 12.32 87.00
CA LEU A 43 -9.88 10.95 87.50
C LEU A 43 -8.74 10.42 88.38
N ASN A 44 -7.48 10.73 88.01
CA ASN A 44 -6.30 10.37 88.79
C ASN A 44 -6.20 11.14 90.12
N TRP A 45 -6.55 12.44 90.12
CA TRP A 45 -6.60 13.23 91.36
C TRP A 45 -7.58 12.66 92.39
N PHE A 46 -8.72 12.16 91.90
CA PHE A 46 -9.68 11.44 92.73
C PHE A 46 -9.30 9.96 92.90
N GLY A 47 -8.18 9.43 92.40
CA GLY A 47 -7.81 8.02 92.58
C GLY A 47 -8.92 7.05 92.14
N ALA A 48 -9.58 7.34 91.03
CA ALA A 48 -10.57 6.45 90.44
C ALA A 48 -9.89 5.28 89.74
N ASP A 49 -10.52 4.10 89.71
CA ASP A 49 -10.13 3.06 88.76
C ASP A 49 -10.74 3.39 87.38
N TYR A 50 -9.86 3.63 86.42
CA TYR A 50 -10.21 3.98 85.05
C TYR A 50 -9.39 3.22 84.02
N GLY A 51 -8.72 2.12 84.39
CA GLY A 51 -7.82 1.40 83.48
C GLY A 51 -8.49 0.93 82.19
N SER A 52 -9.69 0.35 82.28
CA SER A 52 -10.49 -0.04 81.11
C SER A 52 -10.95 1.18 80.31
N PHE A 53 -11.49 2.19 81.00
CA PHE A 53 -11.97 3.43 80.38
C PHE A 53 -10.86 4.20 79.62
N TYR A 54 -9.64 4.20 80.15
CA TYR A 54 -8.47 4.78 79.48
C TYR A 54 -8.13 4.07 78.18
N LYS A 55 -8.16 2.73 78.20
CA LYS A 55 -7.94 1.93 77.00
C LYS A 55 -8.99 2.23 75.94
N ASP A 56 -10.26 2.23 76.30
CA ASP A 56 -11.36 2.47 75.36
C ASP A 56 -11.29 3.88 74.73
N VAL A 57 -10.97 4.90 75.52
CA VAL A 57 -10.78 6.28 75.04
C VAL A 57 -9.56 6.39 74.11
N LYS A 58 -8.45 5.73 74.47
CA LYS A 58 -7.24 5.71 73.64
C LYS A 58 -7.51 5.04 72.29
N ASP A 59 -8.19 3.90 72.31
CA ASP A 59 -8.53 3.15 71.10
C ASP A 59 -9.49 3.97 70.22
N LEU A 60 -10.50 4.63 70.80
CA LEU A 60 -11.41 5.52 70.08
C LEU A 60 -10.69 6.66 69.36
N ILE A 61 -9.76 7.34 70.04
CA ILE A 61 -8.97 8.43 69.45
C ILE A 61 -8.09 7.92 68.32
N ALA A 62 -7.46 6.75 68.49
CA ALA A 62 -6.67 6.12 67.44
C ALA A 62 -7.51 5.79 66.21
N TYR A 63 -8.70 5.19 66.37
CA TYR A 63 -9.60 4.89 65.26
C TYR A 63 -10.07 6.15 64.53
N LYS A 64 -10.34 7.25 65.25
CA LYS A 64 -10.70 8.54 64.64
C LYS A 64 -9.56 9.14 63.83
N TYR A 65 -8.32 9.01 64.31
CA TYR A 65 -7.14 9.44 63.56
C TYR A 65 -6.95 8.63 62.26
N ASP A 66 -7.07 7.30 62.36
CA ASP A 66 -6.94 6.42 61.20
C ASP A 66 -8.02 6.72 60.16
N LEU A 67 -9.26 6.91 60.59
CA LEU A 67 -10.38 7.27 59.70
C LEU A 67 -10.10 8.58 58.95
N LEU A 68 -9.72 9.65 59.66
CA LEU A 68 -9.39 10.94 59.02
C LEU A 68 -8.22 10.84 58.04
N THR A 69 -7.24 9.98 58.34
CA THR A 69 -6.09 9.75 57.45
C THR A 69 -6.50 8.99 56.20
N LEU A 70 -7.41 8.02 56.32
CA LEU A 70 -7.94 7.25 55.20
C LEU A 70 -8.85 8.11 54.31
N ASP A 71 -9.72 8.94 54.89
CA ASP A 71 -10.60 9.84 54.14
C ASP A 71 -9.78 10.82 53.28
N ARG A 72 -8.75 11.44 53.87
CA ARG A 72 -7.82 12.31 53.11
C ARG A 72 -7.12 11.58 51.96
N LYS A 73 -6.77 10.30 52.15
CA LYS A 73 -6.16 9.49 51.08
C LYS A 73 -7.16 9.16 49.99
N LEU A 74 -8.41 8.88 50.36
CA LEU A 74 -9.49 8.60 49.41
C LEU A 74 -9.77 9.84 48.54
N ASP A 75 -9.87 11.02 49.13
CA ASP A 75 -10.06 12.29 48.42
C ASP A 75 -8.90 12.62 47.47
N MET A 76 -7.67 12.21 47.81
CA MET A 76 -6.48 12.45 46.98
C MET A 76 -6.39 11.47 45.79
N LEU A 77 -7.02 10.30 45.89
CA LEU A 77 -7.08 9.34 44.81
C LEU A 77 -8.17 9.78 43.83
N SER A 78 -7.81 10.65 42.88
CA SER A 78 -8.67 11.07 41.75
C SER A 78 -8.95 9.93 40.76
N VAL A 79 -9.48 8.81 41.24
CA VAL A 79 -9.76 7.59 40.45
C VAL A 79 -10.70 7.90 39.29
N SER A 80 -11.70 8.77 39.52
CA SER A 80 -12.66 9.15 38.47
C SER A 80 -12.00 9.83 37.26
N GLU A 81 -10.98 10.66 37.47
CA GLU A 81 -10.23 11.28 36.37
C GLU A 81 -9.39 10.26 35.60
N LEU A 82 -8.83 9.29 36.33
CA LEU A 82 -8.04 8.21 35.73
C LEU A 82 -8.92 7.24 34.92
N GLU A 83 -10.10 6.88 35.44
CA GLU A 83 -11.10 6.06 34.74
C GLU A 83 -11.54 6.72 33.44
N LYS A 84 -11.79 8.05 33.46
CA LYS A 84 -12.14 8.78 32.25
C LYS A 84 -11.01 8.75 31.22
N LYS A 85 -9.77 9.02 31.64
CA LYS A 85 -8.60 8.96 30.74
C LYS A 85 -8.38 7.55 30.19
N TYR A 86 -8.60 6.52 31.00
CA TYR A 86 -8.52 5.14 30.57
C TYR A 86 -9.55 4.84 29.48
N LEU A 87 -10.80 5.23 29.69
CA LEU A 87 -11.87 5.04 28.71
C LEU A 87 -11.58 5.76 27.39
N ASP A 88 -11.12 7.02 27.45
CA ASP A 88 -10.74 7.80 26.26
C ASP A 88 -9.63 7.09 25.46
N VAL A 89 -8.63 6.52 26.15
CA VAL A 89 -7.52 5.78 25.52
C VAL A 89 -7.99 4.45 24.93
N VAL A 90 -8.92 3.74 25.59
CA VAL A 90 -9.48 2.48 25.07
C VAL A 90 -10.25 2.74 23.78
N ILE A 91 -11.15 3.73 23.77
CA ILE A 91 -11.91 4.09 22.56
C ILE A 91 -10.96 4.45 21.42
N PHE A 92 -9.94 5.26 21.70
CA PHE A 92 -8.96 5.62 20.68
C PHE A 92 -8.16 4.41 20.17
N ALA A 93 -7.84 3.44 21.02
CA ALA A 93 -7.14 2.23 20.59
C ALA A 93 -8.02 1.39 19.65
N ASP A 94 -9.30 1.24 19.96
CA ASP A 94 -10.28 0.51 19.13
C ASP A 94 -10.45 1.21 17.76
N ASP A 95 -10.60 2.54 17.74
CA ASP A 95 -10.69 3.33 16.49
C ASP A 95 -9.45 3.12 15.59
N ILE A 96 -8.26 3.05 16.18
CA ILE A 96 -7.02 2.81 15.45
C ILE A 96 -6.95 1.37 14.94
N GLU A 97 -7.44 0.39 15.69
CA GLU A 97 -7.50 -1.01 15.26
C GLU A 97 -8.39 -1.18 14.03
N GLU A 98 -9.57 -0.55 14.01
CA GLU A 98 -10.48 -0.55 12.84
C GLU A 98 -9.81 0.07 11.60
N GLU A 99 -9.11 1.19 11.75
CA GLU A 99 -8.41 1.82 10.61
C GLU A 99 -7.25 0.95 10.11
N ILE A 100 -6.54 0.25 11.01
CA ILE A 100 -5.51 -0.72 10.63
C ILE A 100 -6.12 -1.84 9.79
N GLU A 101 -7.26 -2.41 10.21
CA GLU A 101 -7.95 -3.45 9.45
C GLU A 101 -8.36 -2.96 8.06
N HIS A 102 -8.96 -1.76 7.98
CA HIS A 102 -9.36 -1.14 6.72
C HIS A 102 -8.16 -0.94 5.77
N ILE A 103 -7.03 -0.43 6.28
CA ILE A 103 -5.79 -0.28 5.51
C ILE A 103 -5.28 -1.64 5.01
N GLN A 104 -5.30 -2.67 5.85
CA GLN A 104 -4.84 -4.01 5.46
C GLN A 104 -5.70 -4.62 4.34
N VAL A 105 -7.03 -4.45 4.41
CA VAL A 105 -7.95 -4.89 3.35
C VAL A 105 -7.65 -4.17 2.03
N ASN A 106 -7.50 -2.84 2.06
CA ASN A 106 -7.17 -2.06 0.87
C ASN A 106 -5.82 -2.48 0.26
N GLN A 107 -4.80 -2.67 1.09
CA GLN A 107 -3.50 -3.16 0.63
C GLN A 107 -3.58 -4.54 -0.04
N LYS A 108 -4.43 -5.44 0.48
CA LYS A 108 -4.66 -6.76 -0.12
C LYS A 108 -5.33 -6.63 -1.48
N MET A 109 -6.37 -5.81 -1.60
CA MET A 109 -7.05 -5.56 -2.87
C MET A 109 -6.11 -4.96 -3.93
N ASP A 110 -5.23 -4.04 -3.54
CA ASP A 110 -4.26 -3.45 -4.47
C ASP A 110 -3.19 -4.45 -4.92
N LYS A 111 -2.76 -5.36 -4.05
CA LYS A 111 -1.88 -6.49 -4.44
C LYS A 111 -2.58 -7.41 -5.44
N GLU A 112 -3.85 -7.76 -5.21
CA GLU A 112 -4.62 -8.60 -6.12
C GLU A 112 -4.86 -7.93 -7.48
N LYS A 113 -5.03 -6.60 -7.53
CA LYS A 113 -5.11 -5.84 -8.79
C LYS A 113 -3.78 -5.73 -9.52
N LYS A 114 -2.65 -5.67 -8.79
CA LYS A 114 -1.31 -5.52 -9.36
C LYS A 114 -0.88 -6.75 -10.15
N GLU A 115 -1.14 -7.95 -9.65
CA GLU A 115 -0.71 -9.22 -10.25
C GLU A 115 -1.15 -9.41 -11.72
N PRO A 116 -2.44 -9.25 -12.09
CA PRO A 116 -2.87 -9.40 -13.49
C PRO A 116 -2.27 -8.32 -14.39
N LEU A 117 -2.06 -7.10 -13.88
CA LEU A 117 -1.41 -6.02 -14.65
C LEU A 117 0.06 -6.34 -14.94
N MET A 118 0.77 -6.93 -13.97
CA MET A 118 2.15 -7.40 -14.19
C MET A 118 2.21 -8.46 -15.28
N LYS A 119 1.25 -9.40 -15.29
CA LYS A 119 1.15 -10.41 -16.35
C LYS A 119 0.88 -9.78 -17.72
N GLN A 120 -0.06 -8.85 -17.82
CA GLN A 120 -0.35 -8.13 -19.06
C GLN A 120 0.87 -7.36 -19.59
N ILE A 121 1.66 -6.76 -18.69
CA ILE A 121 2.91 -6.08 -19.06
C ILE A 121 3.92 -7.07 -19.67
N GLU A 122 4.07 -8.27 -19.10
CA GLU A 122 4.99 -9.26 -19.64
C GLU A 122 4.51 -9.82 -20.99
N ASP A 123 3.21 -10.11 -21.12
CA ASP A 123 2.60 -10.54 -22.39
C ASP A 123 2.81 -9.49 -23.49
N ALA A 124 2.62 -8.20 -23.16
CA ALA A 124 2.87 -7.10 -24.08
C ALA A 124 4.35 -6.99 -24.48
N ARG A 125 5.29 -7.18 -23.55
CA ARG A 125 6.72 -7.20 -23.83
C ARG A 125 7.11 -8.35 -24.76
N GLU A 126 6.52 -9.53 -24.58
CA GLU A 126 6.76 -10.66 -25.47
C GLU A 126 6.22 -10.39 -26.88
N LEU A 127 5.05 -9.77 -27.01
CA LEU A 127 4.51 -9.36 -28.30
C LEU A 127 5.43 -8.35 -28.99
N ILE A 128 5.92 -7.33 -28.27
CA ILE A 128 6.86 -6.35 -28.82
C ILE A 128 8.12 -7.07 -29.35
N ARG A 129 8.73 -7.97 -28.57
CA ARG A 129 9.90 -8.74 -29.01
C ARG A 129 9.66 -9.63 -30.23
N ARG A 130 8.42 -10.08 -30.46
CA ARG A 130 8.04 -10.83 -31.67
C ARG A 130 7.96 -9.90 -32.88
N LEU A 131 7.24 -8.79 -32.74
CA LEU A 131 7.09 -7.80 -33.80
C LEU A 131 8.44 -7.18 -34.20
N GLU A 132 9.33 -6.92 -33.24
CA GLU A 132 10.70 -6.45 -33.53
C GLU A 132 11.47 -7.43 -34.40
N ARG A 133 11.32 -8.75 -34.19
CA ARG A 133 11.95 -9.77 -35.04
C ARG A 133 11.33 -9.81 -36.43
N GLU A 134 10.01 -9.76 -36.54
CA GLU A 134 9.32 -9.71 -37.82
C GLU A 134 9.73 -8.49 -38.65
N VAL A 135 9.93 -7.33 -38.01
CA VAL A 135 10.43 -6.13 -38.70
C VAL A 135 11.82 -6.37 -39.28
N VAL A 136 12.73 -6.97 -38.51
CA VAL A 136 14.09 -7.28 -39.00
C VAL A 136 14.06 -8.26 -40.18
N ASP A 137 13.19 -9.28 -40.12
CA ASP A 137 13.02 -10.23 -41.21
C ASP A 137 12.49 -9.54 -42.48
N ILE A 138 11.50 -8.65 -42.34
CA ILE A 138 10.95 -7.85 -43.44
C ILE A 138 12.00 -6.92 -44.04
N GLU A 139 12.81 -6.23 -43.22
CA GLU A 139 13.89 -5.37 -43.69
C GLU A 139 14.92 -6.15 -44.51
N GLN A 140 15.23 -7.37 -44.07
CA GLN A 140 16.16 -8.25 -44.78
C GLN A 140 15.56 -8.74 -46.11
N ASP A 141 14.28 -9.12 -46.14
CA ASP A 141 13.57 -9.50 -47.35
C ASP A 141 13.47 -8.34 -48.36
N GLU A 142 13.15 -7.13 -47.88
CA GLU A 142 13.10 -5.92 -48.71
C GLU A 142 14.47 -5.65 -49.38
N LYS A 143 15.56 -5.83 -48.62
CA LYS A 143 16.91 -5.70 -49.16
C LYS A 143 17.18 -6.73 -50.25
N CYS A 144 16.84 -8.00 -50.04
CA CYS A 144 17.00 -9.04 -51.05
C CYS A 144 16.19 -8.75 -52.32
N LEU A 145 14.95 -8.26 -52.18
CA LEU A 145 14.11 -7.89 -53.32
C LEU A 145 14.68 -6.71 -54.12
N LYS A 146 15.27 -5.71 -53.45
CA LYS A 146 15.96 -4.60 -54.12
C LYS A 146 17.16 -5.08 -54.94
N ASP A 147 17.95 -6.00 -54.39
CA ASP A 147 19.09 -6.58 -55.09
C ASP A 147 18.63 -7.37 -56.35
N ASP A 148 17.57 -8.15 -56.21
CA ASP A 148 16.97 -8.89 -57.33
C ASP A 148 16.37 -7.94 -58.39
N GLU A 149 15.71 -6.87 -57.99
CA GLU A 149 15.17 -5.86 -58.92
C GLU A 149 16.30 -5.26 -59.78
N ILE A 150 17.42 -4.90 -59.17
CA ILE A 150 18.60 -4.36 -59.87
C ILE A 150 19.14 -5.38 -60.86
N LYS A 151 19.27 -6.64 -60.43
CA LYS A 151 19.75 -7.75 -61.27
C LYS A 151 18.86 -7.95 -62.49
N TYR A 152 17.54 -8.00 -62.31
CA TYR A 152 16.59 -8.21 -63.42
C TYR A 152 16.48 -6.99 -64.34
N LYS A 153 16.52 -5.76 -63.83
CA LYS A 153 16.60 -4.55 -64.67
C LYS A 153 17.85 -4.56 -65.55
N THR A 154 18.98 -5.01 -65.02
CA THR A 154 20.23 -5.11 -65.77
C THR A 154 20.14 -6.18 -66.86
N ALA A 155 19.65 -7.38 -66.51
CA ALA A 155 19.44 -8.45 -67.48
C ALA A 155 18.46 -8.04 -68.60
N HIS A 156 17.38 -7.34 -68.26
CA HIS A 156 16.42 -6.83 -69.23
C HIS A 156 17.06 -5.85 -70.22
N ARG A 157 17.86 -4.88 -69.75
CA ARG A 157 18.59 -3.95 -70.63
C ARG A 157 19.51 -4.68 -71.61
N ILE A 158 20.24 -5.69 -71.14
CA ILE A 158 21.11 -6.51 -71.99
C ILE A 158 20.30 -7.27 -73.04
N ALA A 159 19.20 -7.90 -72.63
CA ALA A 159 18.32 -8.63 -73.54
C ALA A 159 17.69 -7.70 -74.58
N GLN A 160 17.24 -6.52 -74.18
CA GLN A 160 16.64 -5.51 -75.05
C GLN A 160 17.66 -5.01 -76.09
N ALA A 161 18.89 -4.69 -75.68
CA ALA A 161 19.95 -4.32 -76.62
C ALA A 161 20.23 -5.43 -77.64
N LYS A 162 20.18 -6.70 -77.22
CA LYS A 162 20.34 -7.85 -78.12
C LYS A 162 19.16 -7.99 -79.10
N VAL A 163 17.93 -7.73 -78.65
CA VAL A 163 16.73 -7.70 -79.51
C VAL A 163 16.87 -6.63 -80.58
N GLU A 164 17.32 -5.42 -80.23
CA GLU A 164 17.55 -4.34 -81.19
C GLU A 164 18.57 -4.73 -82.26
N VAL A 165 19.74 -5.23 -81.85
CA VAL A 165 20.80 -5.66 -82.78
C VAL A 165 20.32 -6.77 -83.71
N LEU A 166 19.70 -7.81 -83.18
CA LEU A 166 19.19 -8.93 -83.98
C LEU A 166 18.03 -8.49 -84.88
N GLY A 167 17.18 -7.56 -84.42
CA GLY A 167 16.11 -6.97 -85.20
C GLY A 167 16.64 -6.27 -86.44
N THR A 168 17.66 -5.41 -86.29
CA THR A 168 18.32 -4.76 -87.43
C THR A 168 18.93 -5.78 -88.38
N GLN A 169 19.65 -6.78 -87.87
CA GLN A 169 20.24 -7.84 -88.70
C GLN A 169 19.18 -8.62 -89.47
N MET A 170 18.04 -8.94 -88.84
CA MET A 170 16.95 -9.67 -89.47
C MET A 170 16.29 -8.84 -90.58
N GLU A 171 16.12 -7.54 -90.38
CA GLU A 171 15.54 -6.66 -91.41
C GLU A 171 16.47 -6.55 -92.62
N THR A 172 17.77 -6.33 -92.41
CA THR A 172 18.78 -6.33 -93.49
C THR A 172 18.80 -7.67 -94.25
N ALA A 173 18.71 -8.80 -93.53
CA ALA A 173 18.67 -10.12 -94.16
C ALA A 173 17.39 -10.31 -95.02
N ARG A 174 16.24 -9.82 -94.57
CA ARG A 174 14.97 -9.87 -95.33
C ARG A 174 15.03 -9.01 -96.60
N GLU A 175 15.62 -7.82 -96.52
CA GLU A 175 15.83 -6.96 -97.68
C GLU A 175 16.73 -7.64 -98.72
N MET A 176 17.88 -8.17 -98.30
CA MET A 176 18.78 -8.91 -99.18
C MET A 176 18.11 -10.14 -99.80
N GLN A 177 17.33 -10.90 -99.01
CA GLN A 177 16.60 -12.07 -99.52
C GLN A 177 15.58 -11.67 -100.59
N SER A 178 14.85 -10.57 -100.38
CA SER A 178 13.87 -10.04 -101.33
C SER A 178 14.55 -9.58 -102.62
N GLU A 179 15.69 -8.89 -102.52
CA GLU A 179 16.50 -8.46 -103.67
C GLU A 179 17.02 -9.67 -104.47
N ILE A 180 17.57 -10.69 -103.80
CA ILE A 180 18.04 -11.92 -104.44
C ILE A 180 16.89 -12.65 -105.15
N ALA A 181 15.73 -12.76 -104.50
CA ALA A 181 14.55 -13.40 -105.10
C ALA A 181 14.09 -12.66 -106.36
N GLN A 182 14.08 -11.33 -106.33
CA GLN A 182 13.76 -10.49 -107.49
C GLN A 182 14.76 -10.70 -108.62
N ARG A 183 16.07 -10.63 -108.33
CA ARG A 183 17.14 -10.86 -109.33
C ARG A 183 17.08 -12.27 -109.93
N LYS A 184 16.81 -13.29 -109.11
CA LYS A 184 16.63 -14.68 -109.56
C LYS A 184 15.47 -14.80 -110.54
N ASN A 185 14.33 -14.15 -110.25
CA ASN A 185 13.17 -14.17 -111.13
C ASN A 185 13.46 -13.49 -112.49
N ILE A 186 14.11 -12.32 -112.46
CA ILE A 186 14.55 -11.62 -113.68
C ILE A 186 15.49 -12.50 -114.51
N ALA A 187 16.47 -13.14 -113.87
CA ALA A 187 17.41 -14.03 -114.56
C ALA A 187 16.70 -15.24 -115.18
N LEU A 188 15.78 -15.89 -114.46
CA LEU A 188 14.98 -17.00 -114.99
C LEU A 188 14.14 -16.59 -116.21
N GLN A 189 13.44 -15.46 -116.12
CA GLN A 189 12.68 -14.90 -117.25
C GLN A 189 13.57 -14.57 -118.45
N GLY A 190 14.76 -14.00 -118.18
CA GLY A 190 15.76 -13.70 -119.19
C GLY A 190 16.29 -14.95 -119.91
N ILE A 191 16.60 -16.00 -119.15
CA ILE A 191 17.00 -17.32 -119.69
C ILE A 191 15.86 -17.87 -120.56
N GLU A 192 14.64 -17.94 -120.04
CA GLU A 192 13.50 -18.53 -120.76
C GLU A 192 13.21 -17.79 -122.08
N SER A 193 13.22 -16.45 -122.06
CA SER A 193 13.06 -15.61 -123.25
C SER A 193 14.18 -15.85 -124.27
N THR A 194 15.43 -15.95 -123.81
CA THR A 194 16.59 -16.16 -124.69
C THR A 194 16.58 -17.57 -125.29
N THR A 195 16.27 -18.59 -124.50
CA THR A 195 16.13 -19.98 -124.96
C THR A 195 15.03 -20.11 -126.00
N ARG A 196 13.84 -19.50 -125.78
CA ARG A 196 12.77 -19.45 -126.80
C ARG A 196 13.26 -18.82 -128.11
N ARG A 197 13.98 -17.71 -128.02
CA ARG A 197 14.55 -17.01 -129.18
C ARG A 197 15.56 -17.89 -129.93
N LEU A 198 16.47 -18.55 -129.21
CA LEU A 198 17.45 -19.47 -129.81
C LEU A 198 16.78 -20.67 -130.51
N LEU A 199 15.72 -21.24 -129.91
CA LEU A 199 14.97 -22.34 -130.51
C LEU A 199 14.19 -21.93 -131.76
N SER A 200 13.85 -20.65 -131.92
CA SER A 200 13.19 -20.14 -133.14
C SER A 200 14.10 -19.97 -134.35
N TYR A 201 15.43 -20.13 -134.18
CA TYR A 201 16.41 -20.11 -135.29
C TYR A 201 16.75 -21.51 -135.82
N LYS A 202 16.10 -22.56 -135.30
CA LYS A 202 16.14 -23.93 -135.81
C LYS A 202 14.95 -24.17 -136.72
#